data_AF-A0AAW7I411-F1
#
_entry.id   AF-A0AAW7I411-F1
#
_cell.length_a   1.000
_cell.length_b   1.000
_cell.length_c   1.000
_cell.angle_alpha   90.00
_cell.angle_beta   90.00
_cell.angle_gamma   90.00
#
_symmetry.space_group_name_H-M   'P 1'
#
loop_
_entity.id
_entity.type
_entity.pdbx_description
1 polymer ?
#
loop_
_entity_poly.entity_id
_entity_poly.type
_entity_poly.pdbx_seq_one_letter_code
_entity_poly.pdbx_strand_id
1 'polypeptide(L)'
;MNEHTKGLLRVGKEGIAVVADHPVHDVVDHPLLETLDDPFEYYGGHLVAESVNVADARRLVACWNACHGLPTDELEQKGLMCAVGTQLLLLEQHRDTLLEALNGVLGVMNNSQGVAGWHQNGAIAAWDELLPEVATALEFVEGEQS
;
A
#
# COMPACT_ATOMS: atom_id res chain seq x y z
N MET A 1 11.88 8.75 14.00
CA MET A 1 10.79 8.54 13.03
C MET A 1 11.38 8.91 11.69
N ASN A 2 11.93 7.94 10.97
CA ASN A 2 12.64 8.24 9.72
C ASN A 2 11.60 8.64 8.65
N GLU A 3 11.81 9.82 8.08
CA GLU A 3 10.97 10.51 7.10
C GLU A 3 11.06 9.87 5.69
N HIS A 4 10.92 8.55 5.60
CA HIS A 4 10.87 7.87 4.31
C HIS A 4 9.43 7.88 3.78
N THR A 5 9.24 8.32 2.53
CA THR A 5 8.00 8.00 1.81
C THR A 5 7.98 6.52 1.44
N LYS A 6 6.85 6.05 0.91
CA LYS A 6 6.76 4.75 0.26
C LYS A 6 7.58 4.76 -1.05
N GLY A 7 8.91 4.67 -0.90
CA GLY A 7 9.90 4.19 -1.88
C GLY A 7 10.39 5.16 -2.97
N LEU A 8 9.89 6.40 -3.05
CA LEU A 8 10.21 7.28 -4.19
C LEU A 8 10.69 8.68 -3.81
N LEU A 9 10.26 9.26 -2.68
CA LEU A 9 10.66 10.60 -2.22
C LEU A 9 11.09 10.64 -0.73
N ARG A 10 11.85 11.63 -0.32
CA ARG A 10 12.16 11.93 1.09
C ARG A 10 12.42 13.42 1.24
N VAL A 11 12.48 13.86 2.49
CA VAL A 11 12.88 15.24 2.79
C VAL A 11 14.41 15.34 2.71
N GLY A 12 14.90 16.38 2.03
CA GLY A 12 16.32 16.68 1.86
C GLY A 12 16.93 17.35 3.09
N LYS A 13 18.24 17.65 3.02
CA LYS A 13 18.98 18.31 4.11
C LYS A 13 18.30 19.64 4.49
N GLU A 14 18.21 19.92 5.78
CA GLU A 14 17.58 21.13 6.36
C GLU A 14 16.06 21.27 6.12
N GLY A 15 15.41 20.29 5.48
CA GLY A 15 13.96 20.31 5.26
C GLY A 15 13.52 21.25 4.14
N ILE A 16 14.45 21.87 3.42
CA ILE A 16 14.18 22.89 2.40
C ILE A 16 14.12 22.32 0.97
N ALA A 17 14.14 21.00 0.85
CA ALA A 17 14.11 20.29 -0.41
C ALA A 17 13.32 18.99 -0.29
N VAL A 18 12.65 18.58 -1.38
CA VAL A 18 12.11 17.23 -1.54
C VAL A 18 12.98 16.51 -2.55
N VAL A 19 13.43 15.32 -2.18
CA VAL A 19 14.37 14.54 -2.98
C VAL A 19 13.82 13.15 -3.30
N ALA A 20 14.03 12.64 -4.51
CA ALA A 20 13.87 11.25 -4.86
C ALA A 20 14.79 10.34 -4.03
N ASP A 21 14.35 9.11 -3.82
CA ASP A 21 15.18 8.08 -3.16
C ASP A 21 16.21 7.46 -4.12
N HIS A 22 16.02 7.63 -5.43
CA HIS A 22 16.89 7.09 -6.47
C HIS A 22 17.27 8.18 -7.48
N PRO A 23 18.39 8.03 -8.20
CA PRO A 23 18.77 8.95 -9.27
C PRO A 23 17.70 9.06 -10.35
N VAL A 24 17.47 10.30 -10.81
CA VAL A 24 16.57 10.56 -11.93
C VAL A 24 17.36 10.23 -13.20
N HIS A 25 17.15 9.02 -13.73
CA HIS A 25 17.99 8.46 -14.78
C HIS A 25 17.69 8.97 -16.21
N ASP A 26 16.74 9.90 -16.41
CA ASP A 26 16.41 10.41 -17.75
C ASP A 26 17.34 11.54 -18.25
N VAL A 27 18.41 11.84 -17.50
CA VAL A 27 19.32 12.98 -17.80
C VAL A 27 20.59 12.55 -18.52
N VAL A 28 20.76 11.26 -18.87
CA VAL A 28 22.05 10.70 -19.37
C VAL A 28 22.58 11.37 -20.65
N ASP A 29 21.72 12.03 -21.43
CA ASP A 29 22.08 12.75 -22.66
C ASP A 29 21.95 14.29 -22.56
N HIS A 30 21.91 14.87 -21.35
CA HIS A 30 21.73 16.31 -21.21
C HIS A 30 23.05 17.08 -21.47
N PRO A 31 23.11 18.05 -22.41
CA PRO A 31 24.35 18.75 -22.81
C PRO A 31 25.08 19.53 -21.71
N LEU A 32 24.43 19.75 -20.56
CA LEU A 32 24.99 20.46 -19.40
C LEU A 32 25.67 19.52 -18.39
N LEU A 33 25.63 18.20 -18.58
CA LEU A 33 26.27 17.23 -17.67
C LEU A 33 27.80 17.31 -17.69
N GLU A 34 28.39 17.73 -18.81
CA GLU A 34 29.84 17.82 -18.98
C GLU A 34 30.46 19.08 -18.32
N THR A 35 29.64 20.05 -17.91
CA THR A 35 30.10 21.35 -17.40
C THR A 35 29.86 21.56 -15.91
N LEU A 36 29.29 20.57 -15.22
CA LEU A 36 28.97 20.63 -13.80
C LEU A 36 29.98 19.79 -13.01
N ASP A 37 30.56 20.38 -11.96
CA ASP A 37 31.49 19.68 -11.04
C ASP A 37 30.81 18.52 -10.31
N ASP A 38 29.49 18.60 -10.12
CA ASP A 38 28.62 17.49 -9.71
C ASP A 38 27.28 17.55 -10.48
N PRO A 39 27.12 16.83 -11.60
CA PRO A 39 25.91 16.85 -12.42
C PRO A 39 24.66 16.33 -11.68
N PHE A 40 24.84 15.64 -10.56
CA PHE A 40 23.76 15.13 -9.72
C PHE A 40 23.22 16.20 -8.76
N GLU A 41 23.99 17.23 -8.43
CA GLU A 41 23.55 18.29 -7.51
C GLU A 41 22.63 19.32 -8.19
N TYR A 42 22.80 19.57 -9.50
CA TYR A 42 22.08 20.65 -10.19
C TYR A 42 20.79 20.22 -10.90
N TYR A 43 20.72 19.04 -11.54
CA TYR A 43 19.50 18.64 -12.28
C TYR A 43 19.13 17.14 -12.32
N GLY A 44 19.86 16.23 -11.64
CA GLY A 44 19.60 14.78 -11.87
C GLY A 44 19.93 13.79 -10.75
N GLY A 45 20.34 14.23 -9.57
CA GLY A 45 20.80 13.31 -8.52
C GLY A 45 19.69 12.77 -7.66
N HIS A 46 18.98 13.66 -6.99
CA HIS A 46 17.87 13.27 -6.15
C HIS A 46 16.87 14.41 -6.00
N LEU A 47 17.02 15.62 -6.56
CA LEU A 47 16.15 16.75 -6.21
C LEU A 47 14.87 16.79 -7.07
N VAL A 48 13.71 16.87 -6.42
CA VAL A 48 12.37 16.95 -7.05
C VAL A 48 11.76 18.35 -6.91
N ALA A 49 12.06 19.06 -5.82
CA ALA A 49 11.71 20.46 -5.65
C ALA A 49 12.78 21.18 -4.81
N GLU A 50 13.31 22.29 -5.33
CA GLU A 50 14.25 23.17 -4.61
C GLU A 50 13.55 24.39 -4.01
N SER A 51 14.19 25.00 -3.01
CA SER A 51 13.74 26.26 -2.39
C SER A 51 12.32 26.24 -1.82
N VAL A 52 11.83 25.08 -1.39
CA VAL A 52 10.57 24.95 -0.66
C VAL A 52 10.84 25.19 0.83
N ASN A 53 9.92 25.84 1.54
CA ASN A 53 10.04 25.89 3.00
C ASN A 53 9.74 24.52 3.62
N VAL A 54 10.12 24.35 4.89
CA VAL A 54 9.97 23.08 5.62
C VAL A 54 8.52 22.59 5.70
N ALA A 55 7.54 23.50 5.77
CA ALA A 55 6.13 23.11 5.82
C ALA A 55 5.65 22.56 4.46
N ASP A 56 6.07 23.20 3.37
CA ASP A 56 5.71 22.79 2.01
C ASP A 56 6.39 21.46 1.63
N ALA A 57 7.66 21.25 2.00
CA ALA A 57 8.35 19.98 1.79
C ALA A 57 7.62 18.80 2.44
N ARG A 58 7.18 18.98 3.70
CA ARG A 58 6.38 17.97 4.42
C ARG A 58 5.04 17.71 3.75
N ARG A 59 4.39 18.75 3.22
CA ARG A 59 3.08 18.63 2.56
C ARG A 59 3.18 17.90 1.22
N LEU A 60 4.23 18.17 0.43
CA LEU A 60 4.49 17.47 -0.82
C LEU A 60 4.69 15.96 -0.59
N VAL A 61 5.52 15.61 0.40
CA VAL A 61 5.74 14.22 0.83
C VAL A 61 4.43 13.55 1.28
N ALA A 62 3.60 14.25 2.05
CA ALA A 62 2.31 13.73 2.50
C ALA A 62 1.34 13.49 1.32
N CYS A 63 1.23 14.44 0.39
CA CYS A 63 0.40 14.30 -0.80
C CYS A 63 0.87 13.14 -1.70
N TRP A 64 2.18 12.98 -1.90
CA TRP A 64 2.74 11.85 -2.62
C TRP A 64 2.34 10.51 -2.00
N ASN A 65 2.50 10.38 -0.68
CA ASN A 65 2.11 9.17 0.05
C ASN A 65 0.60 8.91 -0.01
N ALA A 66 -0.23 9.96 0.00
CA ALA A 66 -1.68 9.83 -0.09
C ALA A 66 -2.13 9.30 -1.46
N CYS A 67 -1.40 9.65 -2.52
CA CYS A 67 -1.65 9.16 -3.87
C CYS A 67 -1.07 7.77 -4.15
N HIS A 68 -0.35 7.16 -3.20
CA HIS A 68 0.32 5.89 -3.42
C HIS A 68 -0.68 4.76 -3.74
N GLY A 69 -0.44 4.06 -4.85
CA GLY A 69 -1.30 2.96 -5.32
C GLY A 69 -2.53 3.42 -6.10
N LEU A 70 -2.75 4.74 -6.24
CA LEU A 70 -3.76 5.28 -7.14
C LEU A 70 -3.18 5.42 -8.56
N PRO A 71 -3.92 5.02 -9.60
CA PRO A 71 -3.52 5.23 -10.99
C PRO A 71 -3.44 6.73 -11.33
N THR A 72 -2.31 7.17 -11.88
CA THR A 72 -2.04 8.59 -12.18
C THR A 72 -3.02 9.17 -13.20
N ASP A 73 -3.40 8.40 -14.21
CA ASP A 73 -4.37 8.81 -15.22
C ASP A 73 -5.76 9.07 -14.61
N GLU A 74 -6.17 8.33 -13.58
CA GLU A 74 -7.41 8.63 -12.86
C GLU A 74 -7.31 9.88 -11.99
N LEU A 75 -6.16 10.09 -11.34
CA LEU A 75 -5.92 11.31 -10.57
C LEU A 75 -5.97 12.56 -11.45
N GLU A 76 -5.41 12.50 -12.66
CA GLU A 76 -5.40 13.60 -13.63
C GLU A 76 -6.79 13.85 -14.23
N GLN A 77 -7.53 12.80 -14.59
CA GLN A 77 -8.81 12.94 -15.29
C GLN A 77 -9.98 13.23 -14.34
N LYS A 78 -9.98 12.63 -13.15
CA LYS A 78 -11.16 12.57 -12.27
C LYS A 78 -10.90 13.15 -10.87
N GLY A 79 -9.63 13.37 -10.51
CA GLY A 79 -9.22 13.87 -9.20
C GLY A 79 -9.25 12.82 -8.08
N LEU A 80 -8.71 13.20 -6.92
CA LEU A 80 -8.47 12.30 -5.78
C LEU A 80 -9.73 11.60 -5.26
N MET A 81 -10.85 12.34 -5.14
CA MET A 81 -12.10 11.77 -4.60
C MET A 81 -12.61 10.62 -5.47
N CYS A 82 -12.47 10.72 -6.79
CA CYS A 82 -12.94 9.69 -7.70
C CYS A 82 -11.98 8.49 -7.72
N ALA A 83 -10.66 8.73 -7.74
CA ALA A 83 -9.66 7.65 -7.68
C ALA A 83 -9.77 6.83 -6.38
N VAL A 84 -9.96 7.48 -5.23
CA VAL A 84 -10.19 6.80 -3.94
C VAL A 84 -11.55 6.10 -3.93
N GLY A 85 -12.59 6.73 -4.48
CA GLY A 85 -13.92 6.14 -4.58
C GLY A 85 -13.95 4.83 -5.38
N THR A 86 -13.22 4.77 -6.51
CA THR A 86 -13.06 3.53 -7.29
C THR A 86 -12.42 2.41 -6.46
N GLN A 87 -11.37 2.71 -5.70
CA GLN A 87 -10.74 1.70 -4.83
C GLN A 87 -11.66 1.23 -3.71
N LEU A 88 -12.43 2.14 -3.10
CA LEU A 88 -13.40 1.79 -2.07
C LEU A 88 -14.45 0.80 -2.63
N LEU A 89 -14.97 1.09 -3.84
CA LEU A 89 -15.95 0.22 -4.49
C LEU A 89 -15.38 -1.17 -4.80
N LEU A 90 -14.13 -1.24 -5.26
CA LEU A 90 -13.44 -2.52 -5.50
C LEU A 90 -13.24 -3.31 -4.19
N LEU A 91 -12.91 -2.62 -3.10
CA LEU A 91 -12.79 -3.24 -1.77
C LEU A 91 -14.14 -3.80 -1.28
N GLU A 92 -15.23 -3.07 -1.48
CA GLU A 92 -16.59 -3.57 -1.17
C GLU A 92 -16.93 -4.81 -2.00
N GLN A 93 -16.63 -4.81 -3.30
CA GLN A 93 -16.85 -5.97 -4.16
C GLN A 93 -16.02 -7.18 -3.71
N HIS A 94 -14.75 -6.98 -3.35
CA HIS A 94 -13.90 -8.05 -2.84
C HIS A 94 -14.40 -8.60 -1.50
N ARG A 95 -14.86 -7.73 -0.60
CA ARG A 95 -15.50 -8.14 0.66
C ARG A 95 -16.72 -9.02 0.40
N ASP A 96 -17.59 -8.59 -0.51
CA ASP A 96 -18.83 -9.31 -0.82
C ASP A 96 -18.53 -10.68 -1.45
N THR A 97 -17.57 -10.73 -2.37
CA THR A 97 -17.09 -11.97 -2.99
C THR A 97 -16.51 -12.93 -1.94
N LEU A 98 -15.71 -12.41 -1.00
CA LEU A 98 -15.12 -13.22 0.06
C LEU A 98 -16.19 -13.73 1.05
N LEU A 99 -17.16 -12.89 1.40
CA LEU A 99 -18.28 -13.27 2.25
C LEU A 99 -19.14 -14.37 1.60
N GLU A 100 -19.42 -14.24 0.30
CA GLU A 100 -20.14 -15.27 -0.46
C GLU A 100 -19.35 -16.59 -0.46
N ALA A 101 -18.04 -16.55 -0.73
CA ALA A 101 -17.18 -17.74 -0.69
C ALA A 101 -17.17 -18.40 0.70
N LEU A 102 -17.04 -17.62 1.78
CA LEU A 102 -17.07 -18.11 3.16
C LEU A 102 -18.42 -18.74 3.51
N ASN A 103 -19.53 -18.10 3.13
CA ASN A 103 -20.87 -18.65 3.30
C ASN A 103 -21.05 -19.97 2.51
N GLY A 104 -20.46 -20.07 1.32
CA GLY A 104 -20.41 -21.30 0.54
C GLY A 104 -19.68 -22.43 1.28
N VAL A 105 -18.50 -22.14 1.86
CA VAL A 105 -17.74 -23.10 2.68
C VAL A 105 -18.55 -23.53 3.90
N LEU A 106 -19.16 -22.59 4.63
CA LEU A 106 -20.05 -22.90 5.75
C LEU A 106 -21.24 -23.78 5.32
N GLY A 107 -21.81 -23.50 4.15
CA GLY A 107 -22.85 -24.33 3.53
C GLY A 107 -22.38 -25.76 3.27
N VAL A 108 -21.16 -25.95 2.77
CA VAL A 108 -20.57 -27.29 2.61
C VAL A 108 -20.43 -27.98 3.97
N MET A 109 -19.91 -27.30 4.99
CA MET A 109 -19.74 -27.87 6.34
C MET A 109 -21.06 -28.31 6.96
N ASN A 110 -22.12 -27.52 6.79
CA ASN A 110 -23.44 -27.79 7.35
C ASN A 110 -24.22 -28.86 6.58
N ASN A 111 -23.99 -29.00 5.27
CA ASN A 111 -24.62 -30.01 4.43
C ASN A 111 -23.80 -31.32 4.34
N SER A 112 -22.55 -31.32 4.80
CA SER A 112 -21.75 -32.53 5.02
C SER A 112 -21.91 -33.04 6.46
N GLN A 113 -21.36 -34.21 6.79
CA GLN A 113 -21.21 -34.66 8.18
C GLN A 113 -20.05 -33.92 8.89
N GLY A 114 -19.77 -32.68 8.52
CA GLY A 114 -18.58 -31.91 8.89
C GLY A 114 -17.43 -31.98 7.87
N VAL A 115 -16.33 -31.29 8.16
CA VAL A 115 -15.08 -31.30 7.38
C VAL A 115 -14.01 -32.00 8.21
N ALA A 116 -13.35 -33.03 7.66
CA ALA A 116 -12.25 -33.73 8.32
C ALA A 116 -10.90 -33.22 7.78
N GLY A 117 -10.02 -32.76 8.66
CA GLY A 117 -8.61 -32.57 8.31
C GLY A 117 -7.91 -33.92 8.21
N TRP A 118 -6.86 -34.04 7.41
CA TRP A 118 -6.01 -35.23 7.35
C TRP A 118 -4.60 -34.85 7.77
N HIS A 119 -4.02 -35.60 8.70
CA HIS A 119 -2.59 -35.52 8.98
C HIS A 119 -1.78 -36.10 7.80
N GLN A 120 -0.50 -35.74 7.70
CA GLN A 120 0.39 -36.29 6.66
C GLN A 120 0.52 -37.82 6.69
N ASN A 121 0.18 -38.45 7.81
CA ASN A 121 0.14 -39.91 7.98
C ASN A 121 -1.20 -40.55 7.58
N GLY A 122 -2.15 -39.77 7.05
CA GLY A 122 -3.46 -40.25 6.61
C GLY A 122 -4.48 -40.50 7.73
N ALA A 123 -4.20 -40.09 8.97
CA ALA A 123 -5.19 -40.09 10.03
C ALA A 123 -6.10 -38.86 9.96
N ILE A 124 -7.37 -39.01 10.37
CA ILE A 124 -8.30 -37.89 10.53
C ILE A 124 -7.82 -37.02 11.71
N ALA A 125 -7.64 -35.72 11.45
CA ALA A 125 -7.38 -34.72 12.47
C ALA A 125 -8.70 -34.29 13.10
N ALA A 126 -8.80 -34.41 14.43
CA ALA A 126 -9.96 -33.98 15.20
C ALA A 126 -9.90 -32.46 15.40
N TRP A 127 -11.03 -31.76 15.22
CA TRP A 127 -11.16 -30.30 15.27
C TRP A 127 -11.45 -29.78 16.69
N ASP A 128 -10.94 -30.47 17.70
CA ASP A 128 -11.40 -30.34 19.09
C ASP A 128 -10.98 -29.02 19.75
N GLU A 129 -10.03 -28.31 19.13
CA GLU A 129 -9.68 -26.92 19.44
C GLU A 129 -9.90 -26.08 18.18
N LEU A 130 -10.68 -25.00 18.30
CA LEU A 130 -10.62 -23.91 17.34
C LEU A 130 -9.15 -23.54 17.16
N LEU A 131 -8.66 -23.62 15.92
CA LEU A 131 -7.31 -23.15 15.64
C LEU A 131 -7.18 -21.72 16.16
N PRO A 132 -6.10 -21.37 16.86
CA PRO A 132 -5.94 -20.06 17.52
C PRO A 132 -6.23 -18.87 16.58
N GLU A 133 -5.93 -19.03 15.30
CA GLU A 133 -6.17 -18.06 14.24
C GLU A 133 -7.66 -17.80 13.99
N VAL A 134 -8.50 -18.83 14.10
CA VAL A 134 -9.97 -18.73 13.93
C VAL A 134 -10.61 -18.18 15.19
N ALA A 135 -10.14 -18.58 16.37
CA ALA A 135 -10.61 -18.04 17.65
C ALA A 135 -10.37 -16.51 17.74
N THR A 136 -9.17 -16.07 17.36
CA THR A 136 -8.80 -14.63 17.35
C THR A 136 -9.70 -13.83 16.40
N ALA A 137 -10.04 -14.37 15.24
CA ALA A 137 -10.94 -13.72 14.29
C ALA A 137 -12.38 -13.64 14.81
N LEU A 138 -12.85 -14.65 15.55
CA LEU A 138 -14.18 -14.66 16.16
C LEU A 138 -14.31 -13.59 17.25
N GLU A 139 -13.32 -13.49 18.15
CA GLU A 139 -13.29 -12.48 19.22
C GLU A 139 -13.34 -11.05 18.68
N PHE A 140 -12.68 -10.79 17.55
CA PHE A 140 -12.72 -9.50 16.87
C PHE A 140 -14.14 -9.14 16.40
N VAL A 141 -14.85 -10.09 15.77
CA VAL A 141 -16.20 -9.87 15.24
C VAL A 141 -17.22 -9.68 16.37
N GLU A 142 -17.11 -10.44 17.46
CA GLU A 142 -18.01 -10.32 18.61
C GLU A 142 -17.77 -9.02 19.40
N GLY A 143 -16.54 -8.53 19.45
CA GLY A 143 -16.18 -7.27 20.11
C GLY A 143 -16.68 -6.01 19.39
N GLU A 144 -16.89 -6.04 18.07
CA GLU A 144 -17.43 -4.90 17.31
C GLU A 144 -18.97 -4.77 17.39
N GLN A 145 -19.68 -5.80 17.86
CA GLN A 145 -21.15 -5.80 17.97
C GLN A 145 -21.70 -5.35 19.33
N SER A 146 -20.84 -5.03 20.32
CA SER A 146 -21.22 -4.56 21.67
C SER A 146 -21.13 -3.05 21.82
#